data_AF-A0A3A0CAB5-F1
#
_entry.id   AF-A0A3A0CAB5-F1
#
_cell.length_a   1.000
_cell.length_b   1.000
_cell.length_c   1.000
_cell.angle_alpha   90.00
_cell.angle_beta   90.00
_cell.angle_gamma   90.00
#
_symmetry.space_group_name_H-M   'P 1'
#
loop_
_entity.id
_entity.type
_entity.pdbx_description
1 polymer ?
#
loop_
_entity_poly.entity_id
_entity_poly.type
_entity_poly.pdbx_seq_one_letter_code
_entity_poly.pdbx_strand_id
1 'polypeptide(L)'
;MSQFVIDEQLPFDRVVFPIRRWASVKRIDELRPAEVIKDDRIGTLLQQIKQPTFITIDGGFWSRRYCHPEYCILYFALRDDQHAEIPVLLRKCCQMDLLKTKRARMGKVVKIGRSRIEYLERGFTSPKVLSVILK
;
A
#
# COMPACT_ATOMS: atom_id res chain seq x y z
N MET A 1 13.48 9.85 1.78
CA MET A 1 13.17 8.40 1.80
C MET A 1 11.66 8.17 1.94
N SER A 2 11.08 7.22 1.19
CA SER A 2 9.67 6.82 1.36
C SER A 2 9.51 6.00 2.64
N GLN A 3 8.47 6.30 3.43
CA GLN A 3 8.11 5.51 4.60
C GLN A 3 6.94 4.60 4.22
N PHE A 4 7.18 3.30 4.25
CA PHE A 4 6.16 2.29 4.07
C PHE A 4 5.69 1.80 5.44
N VAL A 5 4.38 1.65 5.58
CA VAL A 5 3.75 0.98 6.71
C VAL A 5 3.23 -0.34 6.18
N ILE A 6 3.63 -1.46 6.77
CA ILE A 6 3.27 -2.79 6.28
C ILE A 6 2.28 -3.44 7.24
N ASP A 7 1.22 -4.00 6.67
CA ASP A 7 0.23 -4.80 7.38
C ASP A 7 0.86 -5.98 8.12
N GLU A 8 0.31 -6.31 9.28
CA GLU A 8 0.84 -7.35 10.14
C GLU A 8 0.74 -8.75 9.51
N GLN A 9 -0.24 -8.95 8.63
CA GLN A 9 -0.46 -10.22 7.92
C GLN A 9 0.62 -10.55 6.89
N LEU A 10 1.47 -9.58 6.53
CA LEU A 10 2.52 -9.78 5.53
C LEU A 10 3.77 -10.46 6.13
N PRO A 11 4.29 -11.52 5.50
CA PRO A 11 5.39 -12.32 6.05
C PRO A 11 6.73 -11.56 6.04
N PHE A 12 7.50 -11.71 7.12
CA PHE A 12 8.77 -11.01 7.30
C PHE A 12 9.80 -11.38 6.22
N ASP A 13 10.07 -12.68 6.06
CA ASP A 13 11.18 -13.17 5.22
C ASP A 13 10.98 -12.86 3.74
N ARG A 14 9.72 -12.91 3.28
CA ARG A 14 9.38 -12.80 1.86
C ARG A 14 8.99 -11.38 1.44
N VAL A 15 8.53 -10.55 2.37
CA VAL A 15 8.00 -9.21 2.06
C VAL A 15 8.75 -8.12 2.81
N VAL A 16 8.76 -8.16 4.15
CA VAL A 16 9.29 -7.07 4.97
C VAL A 16 10.81 -6.91 4.80
N PHE A 17 11.59 -7.98 4.95
CA PHE A 17 13.06 -7.91 4.84
C PHE A 17 13.53 -7.47 3.45
N PRO A 18 13.00 -8.00 2.33
CA PRO A 18 13.36 -7.50 1.01
C PRO A 18 13.06 -6.02 0.79
N ILE A 19 11.96 -5.48 1.34
CA ILE A 19 11.63 -4.04 1.23
C ILE A 19 12.56 -3.18 2.11
N ARG A 20 12.86 -3.63 3.33
CA ARG A 20 13.78 -2.94 4.26
C ARG A 20 15.17 -2.68 3.68
N ARG A 21 15.62 -3.49 2.71
CA ARG A 21 16.92 -3.30 2.02
C ARG A 21 17.02 -2.00 1.22
N TRP A 22 15.89 -1.35 0.90
CA TRP A 22 15.89 -0.17 0.02
C TRP A 22 14.88 0.91 0.39
N ALA A 23 14.07 0.69 1.44
CA ALA A 23 13.13 1.68 1.93
C ALA A 23 12.95 1.59 3.45
N SER A 24 12.50 2.70 4.05
CA SER A 24 12.12 2.71 5.46
C SER A 24 10.79 1.99 5.61
N VAL A 25 10.74 1.00 6.49
CA VAL A 25 9.55 0.18 6.75
C VAL A 25 9.26 0.15 8.24
N LYS A 26 8.02 0.46 8.60
CA LYS A 26 7.44 0.15 9.91
C LYS A 26 6.31 -0.86 9.72
N ARG A 27 6.10 -1.75 10.67
CA ARG A 27 4.87 -2.53 10.69
C ARG A 27 3.74 -1.77 11.38
N ILE A 28 2.51 -2.14 11.07
CA ILE A 28 1.34 -1.48 11.63
C ILE A 28 1.20 -1.77 13.14
N ASP A 29 1.50 -2.99 13.57
CA ASP A 29 1.55 -3.43 14.97
C ASP A 29 2.61 -2.68 15.81
N GLU A 30 3.77 -2.37 15.22
CA GLU A 30 4.83 -1.56 15.84
C GLU A 30 4.39 -0.11 16.14
N LEU A 31 3.36 0.41 15.46
CA LEU A 31 2.88 1.78 15.66
C LEU A 31 1.94 1.92 16.87
N ARG A 32 1.36 0.82 17.35
CA ARG A 32 0.55 0.74 18.58
C ARG A 32 0.78 -0.58 19.30
N PRO A 33 1.92 -0.74 20.00
CA PRO A 33 2.13 -1.92 20.82
C PRO A 33 0.99 -2.03 21.85
N ALA A 34 0.39 -3.23 21.95
CA ALA A 34 -0.69 -3.60 22.88
C ALA A 34 -2.15 -3.22 22.51
N GLU A 35 -2.44 -2.73 21.29
CA GLU A 35 -3.83 -2.58 20.81
C GLU A 35 -4.09 -3.43 19.55
N VAL A 36 -5.20 -4.18 19.54
CA VAL A 36 -5.71 -4.76 18.28
C VAL A 36 -6.26 -3.61 17.44
N ILE A 37 -5.58 -3.30 16.34
CA ILE A 37 -6.00 -2.22 15.43
C ILE A 37 -7.11 -2.77 14.54
N LYS A 38 -8.35 -2.36 14.81
CA LYS A 38 -9.47 -2.61 13.91
C LYS A 38 -9.30 -1.78 12.61
N ASP A 39 -9.80 -2.29 11.49
CA ASP A 39 -9.66 -1.67 10.16
C ASP A 39 -10.22 -0.25 10.06
N ASP A 40 -11.23 0.06 10.88
CA ASP A 40 -11.83 1.40 11.00
C ASP A 40 -10.86 2.43 11.60
N ARG A 41 -9.83 1.99 12.33
CA ARG A 41 -8.81 2.85 12.95
C ARG A 41 -7.55 3.01 12.10
N ILE A 42 -7.31 2.14 11.12
CA ILE A 42 -6.12 2.19 10.26
C ILE A 42 -6.00 3.55 9.58
N GLY A 43 -7.11 4.08 9.03
CA GLY A 43 -7.11 5.40 8.40
C GLY A 43 -6.67 6.52 9.34
N THR A 44 -7.10 6.49 10.60
CA THR A 44 -6.71 7.49 11.62
C THR A 44 -5.24 7.34 12.02
N LEU A 45 -4.76 6.09 12.17
CA LEU A 45 -3.36 5.83 12.48
C LEU A 45 -2.42 6.31 11.38
N LEU A 46 -2.79 6.09 10.11
CA LEU A 46 -1.99 6.54 8.97
C LEU A 46 -1.89 8.07 8.90
N GLN A 47 -2.92 8.81 9.31
CA GLN A 47 -2.88 10.29 9.38
C GLN A 47 -1.86 10.81 10.40
N GLN A 48 -1.50 10.03 11.42
CA GLN A 48 -0.48 10.41 12.41
C GLN A 48 0.95 10.31 11.86
N ILE A 49 1.12 9.77 10.65
CA ILE A 49 2.42 9.59 10.01
C ILE A 49 2.51 10.55 8.83
N LYS A 50 3.69 11.11 8.59
CA LYS A 50 3.90 12.05 7.49
C LYS A 50 3.90 11.34 6.13
N GLN A 51 2.77 11.39 5.43
CA GLN A 51 2.59 10.86 4.08
C GLN A 51 2.99 9.38 3.92
N PRO A 52 2.48 8.45 4.77
CA PRO A 52 2.81 7.05 4.66
C PRO A 52 2.19 6.44 3.41
N THR A 53 2.78 5.33 2.99
CA THR A 53 2.14 4.41 2.05
C THR A 53 1.94 3.09 2.78
N PHE A 54 0.68 2.75 3.05
CA PHE A 54 0.28 1.50 3.69
C PHE A 54 0.25 0.37 2.65
N ILE A 55 0.80 -0.78 2.99
CA ILE A 55 0.89 -1.96 2.13
C ILE A 55 0.14 -3.10 2.80
N THR A 56 -0.85 -3.64 2.11
CA THR A 56 -1.73 -4.72 2.63
C THR A 56 -2.11 -5.71 1.53
N ILE A 57 -2.58 -6.88 1.94
CA ILE A 57 -3.23 -7.92 1.12
C ILE A 57 -4.72 -8.06 1.46
N ASP A 58 -5.24 -7.27 2.40
CA ASP A 58 -6.65 -7.26 2.74
C ASP A 58 -7.45 -6.45 1.69
N GLY A 59 -8.35 -7.15 1.00
CA GLY A 59 -9.26 -6.56 0.03
C GLY A 59 -10.29 -5.61 0.64
N GLY A 60 -10.52 -5.66 1.96
CA GLY A 60 -11.40 -4.74 2.69
C GLY A 60 -11.01 -3.26 2.53
N PHE A 61 -9.73 -2.99 2.24
CA PHE A 61 -9.24 -1.63 1.99
C PHE A 61 -9.52 -1.10 0.58
N TRP A 62 -9.99 -1.92 -0.37
CA TRP A 62 -10.36 -1.49 -1.72
C TRP A 62 -11.70 -0.73 -1.73
N SER A 63 -11.71 0.46 -1.14
CA SER A 63 -12.90 1.30 -1.01
C SER A 63 -12.56 2.78 -1.00
N ARG A 64 -13.46 3.60 -1.55
CA ARG A 64 -13.32 5.07 -1.58
C ARG A 64 -13.25 5.70 -0.21
N ARG A 65 -13.84 5.07 0.81
CA ARG A 65 -13.82 5.58 2.19
C ARG A 65 -12.40 5.75 2.73
N TYR A 66 -11.44 5.02 2.16
CA TYR A 66 -10.01 5.09 2.53
C TYR A 66 -9.18 6.01 1.63
N CYS A 67 -9.78 6.73 0.69
CA CYS A 67 -9.05 7.74 -0.11
C CYS A 67 -8.84 9.02 0.72
N HIS A 68 -7.63 9.24 1.22
CA HIS A 68 -7.31 10.39 2.08
C HIS A 68 -6.07 11.16 1.60
N PRO A 69 -6.04 12.50 1.62
CA PRO A 69 -4.92 13.30 1.10
C PRO A 69 -3.60 13.12 1.86
N GLU A 70 -3.63 12.55 3.06
CA GLU A 70 -2.44 12.40 3.91
C GLU A 70 -1.76 11.04 3.81
N TYR A 71 -2.36 10.06 3.12
CA TYR A 71 -1.76 8.75 2.95
C TYR A 71 -2.13 8.11 1.61
N CYS A 72 -1.51 6.96 1.35
CA CYS A 72 -1.84 6.08 0.24
C CYS A 72 -1.97 4.65 0.76
N ILE A 73 -2.87 3.87 0.16
CA ILE A 73 -2.97 2.43 0.40
C ILE A 73 -2.63 1.69 -0.89
N LEU A 74 -1.70 0.74 -0.80
CA LEU A 74 -1.38 -0.23 -1.84
C LEU A 74 -1.90 -1.59 -1.38
N TYR A 75 -3.01 -2.01 -1.96
CA TYR A 75 -3.58 -3.34 -1.80
C TYR A 75 -3.02 -4.26 -2.90
N PHE A 76 -2.24 -5.27 -2.51
CA PHE A 76 -1.73 -6.30 -3.42
C PHE A 76 -2.74 -7.44 -3.49
N ALA A 77 -3.51 -7.49 -4.60
CA ALA A 77 -4.50 -8.53 -4.87
C ALA A 77 -3.82 -9.81 -5.39
N LEU A 78 -2.98 -10.39 -4.53
CA LEU A 78 -2.17 -11.59 -4.78
C LEU A 78 -2.60 -12.70 -3.82
N ARG A 79 -2.32 -13.94 -4.22
CA ARG A 79 -2.48 -15.10 -3.35
C ARG A 79 -1.25 -15.27 -2.45
N ASP A 80 -1.39 -16.08 -1.40
CA ASP A 80 -0.32 -16.37 -0.44
C ASP A 80 0.96 -16.92 -1.09
N ASP A 81 0.81 -17.79 -2.10
CA ASP A 81 1.93 -18.36 -2.88
C ASP A 81 2.68 -17.30 -3.71
N GLN A 82 2.11 -16.09 -3.84
CA GLN A 82 2.62 -14.99 -4.66
C GLN A 82 3.17 -13.83 -3.82
N HIS A 83 3.09 -13.87 -2.48
CA HIS A 83 3.56 -12.76 -1.63
C HIS A 83 5.03 -12.38 -1.85
N ALA A 84 5.88 -13.32 -2.29
CA ALA A 84 7.27 -13.05 -2.64
C ALA A 84 7.44 -12.07 -3.82
N GLU A 85 6.39 -11.83 -4.63
CA GLU A 85 6.40 -10.86 -5.73
C GLU A 85 6.21 -9.42 -5.23
N ILE A 86 5.63 -9.21 -4.04
CA ILE A 86 5.26 -7.89 -3.51
C ILE A 86 6.45 -6.91 -3.52
N PRO A 87 7.66 -7.25 -3.04
CA PRO A 87 8.79 -6.32 -3.05
C PRO A 87 9.18 -5.85 -4.45
N VAL A 88 9.13 -6.75 -5.44
CA VAL A 88 9.48 -6.47 -6.84
C VAL A 88 8.41 -5.57 -7.45
N LEU A 89 7.13 -5.91 -7.27
CA LEU A 89 6.00 -5.13 -7.76
C LEU A 89 5.95 -3.75 -7.11
N LEU A 90 6.20 -3.64 -5.80
CA LEU A 90 6.26 -2.36 -5.10
C LEU A 90 7.36 -1.46 -5.68
N ARG A 91 8.54 -2.02 -5.99
CA ARG A 91 9.63 -1.27 -6.59
C ARG A 91 9.26 -0.78 -8.00
N LYS A 92 8.66 -1.64 -8.84
CA LYS A 92 8.13 -1.26 -10.16
C LYS A 92 7.08 -0.14 -10.05
N CYS A 93 6.15 -0.26 -9.11
CA CYS A 93 5.15 0.78 -8.82
C CYS A 93 5.82 2.12 -8.49
N CYS A 94 6.85 2.12 -7.65
CA CYS A 94 7.60 3.33 -7.30
C CYS A 94 8.39 3.96 -8.46
N GLN A 95 8.39 3.35 -9.65
CA GLN A 95 8.97 3.93 -10.87
C GLN A 95 7.92 4.51 -11.82
N MET A 96 6.64 4.19 -11.62
CA MET A 96 5.54 4.71 -12.44
C MET A 96 5.15 6.12 -12.02
N ASP A 97 4.89 7.02 -12.95
CA ASP A 97 4.53 8.42 -12.63
C ASP A 97 3.36 8.55 -11.65
N LEU A 98 2.39 7.62 -11.73
CA LEU A 98 1.26 7.52 -10.80
C LEU A 98 1.70 7.39 -9.32
N LEU A 99 2.80 6.68 -9.05
CA LEU A 99 3.22 6.28 -7.69
C LEU A 99 4.68 6.62 -7.36
N LYS A 100 5.38 7.29 -8.27
CA LYS A 100 6.82 7.58 -8.20
C LYS A 100 7.20 8.41 -6.97
N THR A 101 6.43 9.47 -6.72
CA THR A 101 6.69 10.40 -5.62
C THR A 101 5.70 10.21 -4.48
N LYS A 102 6.07 10.57 -3.24
CA LYS A 102 5.14 10.58 -2.09
C LYS A 102 3.86 11.35 -2.44
N ARG A 103 4.03 12.56 -2.98
CA ARG A 103 2.92 13.42 -3.40
C ARG A 103 2.03 12.77 -4.45
N ALA A 104 2.60 12.09 -5.45
CA ALA A 104 1.82 11.40 -6.48
C ALA A 104 0.96 10.26 -5.89
N ARG A 105 1.45 9.58 -4.85
CA ARG A 105 0.73 8.49 -4.17
C ARG A 105 -0.47 8.95 -3.35
N MET A 106 -0.39 10.13 -2.72
CA MET A 106 -1.40 10.58 -1.76
C MET A 106 -2.81 10.63 -2.35
N GLY A 107 -3.83 10.38 -1.51
CA GLY A 107 -5.22 10.43 -1.92
C GLY A 107 -5.71 9.22 -2.70
N LYS A 108 -4.89 8.16 -2.79
CA LYS A 108 -5.17 6.96 -3.59
C LYS A 108 -5.24 5.70 -2.76
N VAL A 109 -6.21 4.87 -3.11
CA VAL A 109 -6.21 3.43 -2.82
C VAL A 109 -5.92 2.73 -4.13
N VAL A 110 -4.89 1.90 -4.18
CA VAL A 110 -4.38 1.28 -5.40
C VAL A 110 -4.45 -0.23 -5.22
N LYS A 111 -5.18 -0.90 -6.11
CA LYS A 111 -5.20 -2.34 -6.24
C LYS A 111 -4.17 -2.77 -7.28
N ILE A 112 -3.22 -3.58 -6.84
CA ILE A 112 -2.12 -4.08 -7.66
C ILE A 112 -2.35 -5.57 -7.88
N GLY A 113 -2.63 -5.95 -9.13
CA GLY A 113 -2.60 -7.35 -9.56
C GLY A 113 -1.34 -7.66 -10.36
N ARG A 114 -1.23 -8.88 -10.88
CA ARG A 114 -0.08 -9.31 -11.70
C ARG A 114 0.04 -8.62 -13.06
N SER A 115 -1.07 -8.18 -13.65
CA SER A 115 -1.10 -7.65 -15.02
C SER A 115 -1.80 -6.29 -15.16
N ARG A 116 -2.30 -5.75 -14.06
CA ARG A 116 -3.01 -4.46 -14.06
C ARG A 116 -2.94 -3.78 -12.71
N ILE A 117 -3.06 -2.46 -12.76
CA ILE A 117 -3.26 -1.60 -11.60
C ILE A 117 -4.60 -0.90 -11.76
N GLU A 118 -5.42 -0.97 -10.71
CA GLU A 118 -6.65 -0.20 -10.60
C GLU A 118 -6.48 0.78 -9.43
N TYR A 119 -6.99 2.00 -9.54
CA TYR A 119 -6.94 2.92 -8.40
C TYR A 119 -8.22 3.74 -8.23
N LEU A 120 -8.56 3.95 -6.96
CA LEU A 120 -9.54 4.91 -6.50
C LEU A 120 -8.79 6.16 -6.06
N GLU A 121 -9.34 7.32 -6.39
CA GLU A 121 -8.75 8.60 -6.03
C GLU A 121 -9.84 9.53 -5.52
N ARG A 122 -9.53 10.30 -4.48
CA ARG A 122 -10.47 11.30 -3.95
C ARG A 122 -10.93 12.24 -5.06
N GLY A 123 -12.24 12.52 -5.11
CA GLY A 123 -12.83 13.42 -6.09
C GLY A 123 -13.17 12.77 -7.44
N PHE A 124 -12.89 11.48 -7.63
CA PHE A 124 -13.28 10.73 -8.83
C PHE A 124 -14.37 9.70 -8.52
N THR A 125 -15.40 9.69 -9.38
CA THR A 125 -16.61 8.86 -9.24
C THR A 125 -16.53 7.50 -9.91
N SER A 126 -15.49 7.19 -10.68
CA SER A 126 -15.18 5.87 -11.24
C SER A 126 -13.77 5.40 -10.88
N PRO A 127 -13.54 4.08 -10.68
CA PRO A 127 -12.18 3.53 -10.63
C PRO A 127 -11.45 3.81 -11.94
N LYS A 128 -10.17 4.17 -11.84
CA LYS A 128 -9.29 4.33 -12.99
C LYS A 128 -8.45 3.07 -13.15
N VAL A 129 -8.32 2.59 -14.39
CA VAL A 129 -7.61 1.35 -14.71
C VAL A 129 -6.39 1.70 -15.56
N LEU A 130 -5.24 1.16 -15.18
CA LEU A 130 -4.03 1.16 -15.97
C LEU A 130 -3.62 -0.29 -16.22
N SER A 131 -3.62 -0.69 -17.49
CA SER A 131 -2.98 -1.94 -17.91
C SER A 131 -1.48 -1.78 -17.72
N VAL A 132 -0.95 -2.41 -16.68
CA VAL A 132 0.49 -2.46 -16.44
C VAL A 132 0.91 -3.85 -16.79
N ILE A 133 1.43 -4.03 -18.01
CA ILE A 133 2.12 -5.26 -18.35
C ILE A 133 3.41 -5.26 -17.51
N LEU A 134 3.35 -5.89 -16.34
CA LEU A 134 4.49 -6.10 -15.45
C LEU A 134 5.39 -7.20 -16.06
N LYS A 135 5.91 -6.98 -17.27
CA LYS A 135 7.00 -7.78 -17.85
C LYS A 135 8.25 -7.63 -16.99
#